data_AF-A0A853ILY7-F1
#
_entry.id   AF-A0A853ILY7-F1
#
_cell.length_a   1.000
_cell.length_b   1.000
_cell.length_c   1.000
_cell.angle_alpha   90.00
_cell.angle_beta   90.00
_cell.angle_gamma   90.00
#
_symmetry.space_group_name_H-M   'P 1'
#
loop_
_entity.id
_entity.type
_entity.pdbx_description
1 polymer ?
#
loop_
_entity_poly.entity_id
_entity_poly.type
_entity_poly.pdbx_seq_one_letter_code
_entity_poly.pdbx_strand_id
1 'polypeptide(L)'
;MDLAVGVIIGGAFGKIVDSIVGDLIMPIVGRLFGGLDFSSYYIPLAGQASGLALEEAKKAGAVFAYGNFITILVNFILLAFIIFMMVKQINRLKREEPAPAPEAPPEEVQLLREIRDSLKR
;
A
#
# COMPACT_ATOMS: atom_id res chain seq x y z
N MET A 1 9.52 -1.72 22.15
CA MET A 1 10.31 -1.72 20.91
C MET A 1 9.44 -2.10 19.71
N ASP A 2 8.56 -3.10 19.84
CA ASP A 2 7.82 -3.70 18.71
C ASP A 2 6.84 -2.76 17.99
N LEU A 3 6.19 -1.85 18.72
CA LEU A 3 5.28 -0.86 18.11
C LEU A 3 6.04 0.16 17.23
N ALA A 4 7.19 0.65 17.69
CA ALA A 4 7.97 1.64 16.96
C ALA A 4 8.52 1.05 15.66
N VAL A 5 8.98 -0.20 15.71
CA VAL A 5 9.43 -0.94 14.53
C VAL A 5 8.28 -1.17 13.55
N GLY A 6 7.09 -1.54 14.04
CA GLY A 6 5.89 -1.73 13.21
C GLY A 6 5.47 -0.47 12.46
N VAL A 7 5.47 0.71 13.11
CA VAL A 7 5.11 1.98 12.48
C VAL A 7 6.15 2.41 11.44
N ILE A 8 7.45 2.27 11.74
CA ILE A 8 8.53 2.62 10.81
C ILE A 8 8.49 1.74 9.57
N ILE A 9 8.32 0.42 9.75
CA ILE A 9 8.21 -0.53 8.63
C ILE A 9 6.94 -0.28 7.84
N GLY A 10 5.81 0.00 8.50
CA GLY A 10 4.55 0.33 7.82
C GLY A 10 4.66 1.56 6.92
N GLY A 11 5.29 2.63 7.41
CA GLY A 11 5.52 3.84 6.63
C GLY A 11 6.51 3.63 5.46
N ALA A 12 7.58 2.86 5.68
CA ALA A 12 8.54 2.53 4.63
C ALA A 12 7.93 1.62 3.55
N PHE A 13 7.13 0.63 3.96
CA PHE A 13 6.43 -0.27 3.06
C PHE A 13 5.47 0.50 2.14
N GLY A 14 4.70 1.46 2.68
CA GLY A 14 3.84 2.33 1.86
C GLY A 14 4.60 2.99 0.71
N LYS A 15 5.78 3.57 0.96
CA LYS A 15 6.61 4.20 -0.07
C LYS A 15 7.11 3.22 -1.14
N ILE A 16 7.44 1.99 -0.76
CA ILE A 16 7.84 0.94 -1.71
C ILE A 16 6.67 0.62 -2.63
N VAL A 17 5.47 0.44 -2.06
CA VAL A 17 4.28 0.16 -2.85
C VAL A 17 3.97 1.35 -3.78
N ASP A 18 4.03 2.59 -3.28
CA ASP A 18 3.80 3.79 -4.09
C ASP A 18 4.77 3.87 -5.28
N SER A 19 6.07 3.58 -5.08
CA SER A 19 7.06 3.57 -6.16
C SER A 19 6.80 2.45 -7.17
N ILE A 20 6.38 1.26 -6.73
CA ILE A 20 6.01 0.18 -7.66
C ILE A 20 4.83 0.62 -8.54
N VAL A 21 3.81 1.25 -7.96
CA VAL A 21 2.64 1.69 -8.74
C VAL A 21 2.99 2.85 -9.65
N GLY A 22 3.61 3.90 -9.11
CA GLY A 22 3.91 5.14 -9.82
C GLY A 22 5.02 4.99 -10.85
N ASP A 23 6.11 4.29 -10.52
CA ASP A 23 7.31 4.27 -11.35
C ASP A 23 7.39 3.05 -12.27
N LEU A 24 6.76 1.92 -11.90
CA LEU A 24 6.80 0.69 -12.71
C LEU A 24 5.49 0.43 -13.44
N ILE A 25 4.35 0.53 -12.75
CA ILE A 25 3.06 0.13 -13.32
C ILE A 25 2.44 1.23 -14.18
N MET A 26 2.42 2.47 -13.72
CA MET A 26 1.84 3.59 -14.46
C MET A 26 2.45 3.79 -15.86
N PRO A 27 3.77 3.67 -16.08
CA PRO A 27 4.32 3.75 -17.43
C PRO A 27 3.86 2.61 -18.35
N ILE A 28 3.71 1.40 -17.82
CA ILE A 28 3.24 0.22 -18.58
C ILE A 28 1.77 0.38 -18.92
N VAL A 29 0.95 0.74 -17.93
CA VAL A 29 -0.48 0.99 -18.07
C VAL A 29 -0.73 2.17 -19.02
N GLY A 30 0.03 3.26 -18.87
CA GLY A 30 0.00 4.41 -19.78
C GLY A 30 0.36 4.03 -21.21
N ARG A 31 1.35 3.17 -21.41
CA ARG A 31 1.74 2.68 -22.75
C ARG A 31 0.67 1.78 -23.38
N LEU A 32 -0.02 0.96 -22.60
CA LEU A 32 -1.02 0.00 -23.09
C LEU A 32 -2.40 0.64 -23.31
N PHE A 33 -2.81 1.56 -22.43
CA PHE A 33 -4.14 2.17 -22.44
C PHE A 33 -4.17 3.60 -22.99
N GLY A 34 -3.05 4.11 -23.53
CA GLY A 34 -3.00 5.38 -24.24
C GLY A 34 -2.90 6.63 -23.36
N GLY A 35 -2.20 6.52 -22.22
CA GLY A 35 -2.00 7.63 -21.29
C GLY A 35 -3.23 7.84 -20.40
N LEU A 36 -3.40 6.99 -19.39
CA LEU A 36 -4.38 7.16 -18.30
C LEU A 36 -4.00 8.32 -17.37
N ASP A 37 -3.60 9.46 -17.93
CA ASP A 37 -3.37 10.68 -17.18
C ASP A 37 -4.46 11.69 -17.50
N PHE A 38 -5.51 11.65 -16.68
CA PHE A 38 -6.56 12.65 -16.72
C PHE A 38 -6.15 13.91 -15.94
N SER A 39 -4.94 14.01 -15.38
CA SER A 39 -4.56 15.11 -14.49
C SER A 39 -4.85 16.46 -15.14
N SER A 40 -4.47 16.61 -16.41
CA SER A 40 -4.61 17.84 -17.20
C SER A 40 -6.05 18.29 -17.49
N TYR A 41 -7.08 17.50 -17.15
CA TYR A 41 -8.47 17.91 -17.30
C TYR A 41 -8.92 18.74 -16.10
N TYR A 42 -9.14 20.03 -16.35
CA TYR A 42 -9.60 20.96 -15.33
C TYR A 42 -10.52 22.04 -15.91
N ILE A 43 -11.38 22.61 -15.06
CA ILE A 43 -12.19 23.79 -15.41
C ILE A 43 -11.64 24.99 -14.64
N PRO A 44 -11.11 26.03 -15.33
CA PRO A 44 -10.71 27.27 -14.66
C PRO A 44 -11.96 27.99 -14.15
N LEU A 45 -11.99 28.33 -12.86
CA LEU A 45 -13.14 29.00 -12.24
C LEU A 45 -12.90 30.50 -12.00
N ALA A 46 -11.67 30.97 -12.18
CA ALA A 46 -11.26 32.36 -11.92
C ALA A 46 -10.95 33.14 -13.22
N GLY A 47 -11.47 32.70 -14.36
CA GLY A 47 -11.28 33.38 -15.66
C GLY A 47 -9.87 33.23 -16.25
N GLN A 48 -9.09 32.23 -15.80
CA GLN A 48 -7.78 31.94 -16.36
C GLN A 48 -7.87 31.41 -17.79
N ALA A 49 -6.83 31.66 -18.61
CA ALA A 49 -6.75 31.13 -19.97
C ALA A 49 -6.85 29.59 -19.96
N SER A 50 -7.74 29.05 -20.81
CA SER A 50 -7.90 27.62 -21.03
C SER A 50 -6.68 27.05 -21.76
N GLY A 51 -6.02 26.04 -21.18
CA GLY A 51 -4.88 25.34 -21.79
C GLY A 51 -3.52 25.56 -21.14
N LEU A 52 -3.45 26.25 -20.00
CA LEU A 52 -2.23 26.29 -19.17
C LEU A 52 -1.96 24.93 -18.53
N ALA A 53 -0.70 24.66 -18.17
CA ALA A 53 -0.40 23.50 -17.34
C ALA A 53 -1.20 23.61 -16.02
N LEU A 54 -1.73 22.49 -15.52
CA LEU A 54 -2.62 22.50 -14.35
C LEU A 54 -2.00 23.18 -13.12
N GLU A 55 -0.68 23.07 -12.97
CA GLU A 55 0.09 23.74 -11.92
C GLU A 55 0.13 25.27 -12.07
N GLU A 56 0.18 25.78 -13.30
CA GLU A 56 0.13 27.22 -13.58
C GLU A 56 -1.31 27.75 -13.43
N ALA A 57 -2.30 26.97 -13.87
CA ALA A 57 -3.71 27.33 -13.70
C ALA A 57 -4.12 27.42 -12.22
N LYS A 58 -3.65 26.49 -11.38
CA LYS A 58 -3.83 26.52 -9.91
C LYS A 58 -3.19 27.73 -9.26
N LYS A 59 -2.02 28.17 -9.75
CA LYS A 59 -1.34 29.38 -9.26
C LYS A 59 -2.06 30.67 -9.68
N ALA A 60 -2.65 30.67 -10.88
CA ALA A 60 -3.38 31.81 -11.43
C ALA A 60 -4.79 31.98 -10.85
N GLY A 61 -5.31 31.01 -10.10
CA GLY A 61 -6.59 31.13 -9.37
C GLY A 61 -7.25 29.78 -9.07
N ALA A 62 -8.50 29.81 -8.61
CA ALA A 62 -9.25 28.59 -8.32
C ALA A 62 -9.49 27.76 -9.60
N VAL A 63 -9.23 26.45 -9.50
CA VAL A 63 -9.36 25.49 -10.60
C VAL A 63 -10.09 24.25 -10.11
N PHE A 64 -11.11 23.82 -10.84
CA PHE A 64 -11.78 22.55 -10.61
C PHE A 64 -11.08 21.42 -11.38
N ALA A 65 -10.09 20.81 -10.72
CA ALA A 65 -9.25 19.74 -11.28
C ALA A 65 -9.90 18.34 -11.15
N TYR A 66 -11.05 18.14 -11.79
CA TYR A 66 -11.77 16.85 -11.77
C TYR A 66 -10.95 15.71 -12.37
N GLY A 67 -10.14 16.01 -13.38
CA GLY A 67 -9.26 15.04 -14.01
C GLY A 67 -8.21 14.48 -13.05
N ASN A 68 -7.57 15.34 -12.27
CA ASN A 68 -6.62 14.93 -11.23
C ASN A 68 -7.29 14.04 -10.16
N PHE A 69 -8.54 14.32 -9.79
CA PHE A 69 -9.28 13.45 -8.87
C PHE A 69 -9.49 12.04 -9.46
N ILE A 70 -9.88 11.95 -10.73
CA ILE A 70 -10.05 10.67 -11.43
C ILE A 70 -8.72 9.93 -11.52
N THR A 71 -7.62 10.61 -11.88
CA THR A 71 -6.28 10.01 -11.88
C THR A 71 -5.91 9.44 -10.52
N ILE A 72 -6.10 10.19 -9.43
CA ILE A 72 -5.83 9.72 -8.07
C ILE A 72 -6.71 8.51 -7.72
N LEU A 73 -7.99 8.54 -8.08
CA LEU A 73 -8.92 7.44 -7.82
C LEU A 73 -8.50 6.16 -8.55
N VAL A 74 -8.13 6.26 -9.82
CA VAL A 74 -7.63 5.13 -10.63
C VAL A 74 -6.33 4.59 -10.03
N ASN A 75 -5.39 5.47 -9.65
CA ASN A 75 -4.15 5.08 -9.01
C ASN A 75 -4.38 4.35 -7.68
N PHE A 76 -5.34 4.82 -6.87
CA PHE A 76 -5.71 4.15 -5.62
C PHE A 76 -6.29 2.75 -5.87
N ILE A 77 -7.13 2.58 -6.89
CA ILE A 77 -7.68 1.26 -7.26
C ILE A 77 -6.55 0.31 -7.72
N LEU A 78 -5.62 0.81 -8.55
CA LEU A 78 -4.45 0.04 -8.98
C LEU A 78 -3.56 -0.35 -7.80
N LEU A 79 -3.30 0.59 -6.88
CA LEU A 79 -2.55 0.37 -5.65
C LEU A 79 -3.20 -0.72 -4.79
N ALA A 80 -4.51 -0.59 -4.54
CA ALA A 80 -5.27 -1.58 -3.78
C ALA A 80 -5.22 -2.97 -4.44
N PHE A 81 -5.34 -3.03 -5.77
CA PHE A 81 -5.25 -4.28 -6.54
C PHE A 81 -3.87 -4.94 -6.41
N ILE A 82 -2.79 -4.16 -6.46
CA ILE A 82 -1.42 -4.65 -6.32
C ILE A 82 -1.15 -5.12 -4.91
N ILE A 83 -1.52 -4.34 -3.89
CA ILE A 83 -1.41 -4.76 -2.48
C ILE A 83 -2.17 -6.06 -2.26
N PHE A 84 -3.39 -6.17 -2.80
CA PHE A 84 -4.17 -7.40 -2.73
C PHE A 84 -3.44 -8.58 -3.37
N MET A 85 -2.85 -8.41 -4.56
CA MET A 85 -2.04 -9.44 -5.19
C MET A 85 -0.81 -9.84 -4.37
N MET A 86 -0.09 -8.87 -3.81
CA MET A 86 1.09 -9.13 -2.96
C MET A 86 0.71 -9.92 -1.71
N VAL A 87 -0.33 -9.49 -0.99
CA VAL A 87 -0.83 -10.19 0.20
C VAL A 87 -1.32 -11.58 -0.15
N LYS A 88 -2.04 -11.73 -1.28
CA LYS A 88 -2.48 -13.04 -1.78
C LYS A 88 -1.28 -13.96 -2.08
N GLN A 89 -0.21 -13.43 -2.67
CA GLN A 89 0.98 -14.20 -2.99
C GLN A 89 1.72 -14.65 -1.72
N ILE A 90 1.88 -13.75 -0.74
CA ILE A 90 2.48 -14.08 0.56
C ILE A 90 1.63 -15.12 1.29
N ASN A 91 0.30 -14.96 1.31
CA ASN A 91 -0.60 -15.93 1.93
C ASN A 91 -0.58 -17.29 1.22
N ARG A 92 -0.35 -17.32 -0.10
CA ARG A 92 -0.16 -18.56 -0.86
C ARG A 92 1.13 -19.27 -0.45
N LEU A 93 2.23 -18.54 -0.35
CA LEU A 93 3.54 -19.08 0.03
C LEU A 93 3.55 -19.57 1.49
N LYS A 94 2.96 -18.81 2.42
CA LYS A 94 2.79 -19.21 3.82
C LYS A 94 1.92 -20.46 4.01
N ARG A 95 1.08 -20.80 3.03
CA ARG A 95 0.27 -22.02 3.06
C ARG A 95 1.06 -23.25 2.62
N GLU A 96 2.17 -23.06 1.91
CA GLU A 96 3.07 -24.13 1.43
C GLU A 96 4.20 -24.43 2.42
N GLU A 97 4.53 -23.50 3.32
CA GLU A 97 5.39 -23.80 4.48
C GLU A 97 4.59 -24.62 5.50
N PRO A 98 5.09 -25.80 5.94
CA PRO A 98 4.50 -26.47 7.09
C PRO A 98 4.53 -25.50 8.26
N ALA A 99 3.39 -25.36 8.94
CA ALA A 99 3.26 -24.47 10.08
C ALA A 99 4.49 -24.63 10.99
N PRO A 100 5.15 -23.54 11.41
CA PRO A 100 6.31 -23.63 12.29
C PRO A 100 5.93 -24.55 13.44
N ALA A 101 6.76 -25.57 13.67
CA ALA A 101 6.54 -26.52 14.75
C ALA A 101 6.23 -25.69 16.01
N PRO A 102 5.14 -26.00 16.73
CA PRO A 102 4.72 -25.18 17.87
C PRO A 102 5.93 -24.91 18.74
N GLU A 103 6.19 -23.61 18.98
CA GLU A 103 7.30 -23.19 19.82
C GLU A 103 7.26 -24.03 21.09
N ALA A 104 8.40 -24.67 21.39
CA ALA A 104 8.50 -25.49 22.57
C ALA A 104 7.99 -24.64 23.74
N PRO A 105 7.04 -25.14 24.56
CA PRO A 105 6.51 -24.38 25.67
C PRO A 105 7.68 -23.84 26.48
N PRO A 106 7.63 -22.58 26.95
CA PRO A 106 8.73 -21.99 27.71
C PRO A 106 9.21 -22.94 28.79
N GLU A 107 10.52 -22.98 29.09
CA GLU A 107 11.08 -23.88 30.11
C GLU A 107 10.32 -23.77 31.43
N GLU A 108 9.87 -22.57 31.82
CA GLU A 108 9.01 -22.37 32.99
C GLU A 108 7.70 -23.16 32.92
N VAL A 109 7.03 -23.21 31.75
CA VAL A 109 5.80 -23.99 31.56
C VAL A 109 6.08 -25.50 31.59
N GLN A 110 7.28 -25.93 31.17
CA GLN A 110 7.71 -27.31 31.27
C GLN A 110 8.01 -27.69 32.73
N LEU A 111 8.78 -26.87 33.44
CA LEU A 111 9.08 -27.04 34.87
C LEU A 111 7.80 -27.03 35.71
N LEU A 112 6.84 -26.13 35.44
CA LEU A 112 5.56 -26.10 36.13
C LEU A 112 4.71 -27.36 35.87
N ARG A 113 4.81 -27.97 34.67
CA ARG A 113 4.16 -29.26 34.38
C ARG A 113 4.81 -30.40 35.15
N GLU A 114 6.13 -30.44 35.20
CA GLU A 114 6.89 -31.44 35.96
C GLU A 114 6.61 -31.34 37.47
N ILE A 115 6.55 -30.12 38.02
CA ILE A 115 6.18 -29.87 39.43
C ILE A 115 4.74 -30.31 39.71
N ARG A 116 3.79 -30.01 38.81
CA ARG A 116 2.40 -30.46 38.96
C ARG A 116 2.30 -31.98 38.99
N ASP A 117 3.05 -32.66 38.12
CA ASP A 117 2.98 -34.12 37.99
C ASP A 117 3.72 -34.83 39.12
N SER A 118 4.75 -34.21 39.71
CA SER A 118 5.42 -34.70 40.92
C SER A 118 4.56 -34.55 42.18
N LEU A 119 3.74 -33.50 42.28
CA LEU A 119 2.79 -33.28 43.38
C LEU A 119 1.55 -34.20 43.32
N LYS A 120 1.27 -34.81 42.17
CA LYS A 120 0.17 -35.78 42.00
C LYS A 120 0.55 -37.22 42.39
N ARG A 121 1.84 -37.50 42.61
CA ARG A 121 2.33 -38.76 43.18
C ARG A 121 2.40 -38.67 44.69
#